data_AF-A0A934W506-F1
#
_entry.id   AF-A0A934W506-F1
#
_cell.length_a   1.000
_cell.length_b   1.000
_cell.length_c   1.000
_cell.angle_alpha   90.00
_cell.angle_beta   90.00
_cell.angle_gamma   90.00
#
_symmetry.space_group_name_H-M   'P 1'
#
loop_
_entity.id
_entity.type
_entity.pdbx_description
1 polymer ?
#
loop_
_entity_poly.entity_id
_entity_poly.type
_entity_poly.pdbx_seq_one_letter_code
_entity_poly.pdbx_strand_id
1 'polypeptide(L)'
;MKLLCAMLFALLMPFGATRAALLSADSPLGPGTGVVDTNTGWEWLQLSAARSLSIQQVLDATAPGGMLSDFHYASRAEEATLIDGYLRVGCLAGCPEIVVAVRYFFGHFGINLMQELGIDTYLEPNELNSTDPGIYSTRFIWYTFPPKLYFDTQRLTLTEARLNDTGPHWIVREAQLIPEPSTATLLSLGVGVCAALWQRRRNLCGRT
;
A
#
# COMPACT_ATOMS: atom_id res chain seq x y z
N MET A 1 -9.22 -45.55 -1.04
CA MET A 1 -8.73 -44.50 -1.98
C MET A 1 -9.66 -43.29 -2.08
N LYS A 2 -10.97 -43.44 -2.32
CA LYS A 2 -11.91 -42.30 -2.45
C LYS A 2 -11.98 -41.36 -1.22
N LEU A 3 -11.88 -41.91 -0.01
CA LEU A 3 -11.86 -41.15 1.26
C LEU A 3 -10.55 -40.36 1.48
N LEU A 4 -9.42 -40.83 0.94
CA LEU A 4 -8.13 -40.14 1.10
C LEU A 4 -8.03 -38.92 0.18
N CYS A 5 -8.58 -39.01 -1.04
CA CYS A 5 -8.65 -37.90 -1.98
C CYS A 5 -9.60 -36.80 -1.50
N ALA A 6 -10.74 -37.15 -0.88
CA ALA A 6 -11.68 -36.17 -0.33
C ALA A 6 -11.08 -35.40 0.86
N MET A 7 -10.29 -36.06 1.70
CA MET A 7 -9.62 -35.42 2.85
C MET A 7 -8.44 -34.53 2.41
N LEU A 8 -7.75 -34.88 1.31
CA LEU A 8 -6.74 -34.01 0.69
C LEU A 8 -7.37 -32.74 0.06
N PHE A 9 -8.53 -32.87 -0.57
CA PHE A 9 -9.25 -31.74 -1.16
C PHE A 9 -9.74 -30.74 -0.11
N ALA A 10 -10.12 -31.22 1.08
CA ALA A 10 -10.53 -30.37 2.20
C ALA A 10 -9.34 -29.66 2.88
N LEU A 11 -8.14 -30.23 2.85
CA LEU A 11 -6.91 -29.58 3.35
C LEU A 11 -6.36 -28.51 2.38
N LEU A 12 -6.77 -28.54 1.11
CA LEU A 12 -6.34 -27.63 0.05
C LEU A 12 -7.25 -26.42 -0.13
N MET A 13 -8.23 -26.21 0.76
CA MET A 13 -8.98 -24.97 0.84
C MET A 13 -8.46 -24.10 1.99
N PRO A 14 -7.27 -23.48 1.91
CA PRO A 14 -7.08 -22.23 2.60
C PRO A 14 -7.82 -21.18 1.77
N PHE A 15 -9.10 -20.96 2.03
CA PHE A 15 -9.66 -19.62 1.85
C PHE A 15 -9.06 -18.75 2.96
N GLY A 16 -7.75 -18.57 2.92
CA GLY A 16 -7.10 -17.57 3.74
C GLY A 16 -7.62 -16.24 3.22
N ALA A 17 -8.42 -15.56 4.04
CA ALA A 17 -8.70 -14.15 3.81
C ALA A 17 -7.34 -13.46 3.63
N THR A 18 -7.05 -13.04 2.40
CA THR A 18 -5.90 -12.19 2.11
C THR A 18 -6.05 -10.97 3.00
N ARG A 19 -5.17 -10.84 3.99
CA ARG A 19 -5.13 -9.62 4.79
C ARG A 19 -4.62 -8.51 3.89
N ALA A 20 -5.34 -7.40 3.86
CA ALA A 20 -4.88 -6.16 3.25
C ALA A 20 -3.43 -5.88 3.70
N ALA A 21 -2.54 -5.71 2.73
CA ALA A 21 -1.13 -5.48 2.96
C ALA A 21 -0.60 -4.45 1.95
N LEU A 22 0.28 -3.58 2.46
CA LEU A 22 1.10 -2.71 1.65
C LEU A 22 2.42 -3.44 1.40
N LEU A 23 2.75 -3.63 0.12
CA LEU A 23 3.96 -4.32 -0.33
C LEU A 23 4.85 -3.35 -1.09
N SER A 24 6.13 -3.29 -0.73
CA SER A 24 7.11 -2.55 -1.52
C SER A 24 7.25 -3.17 -2.91
N ALA A 25 7.30 -2.32 -3.93
CA ALA A 25 7.44 -2.70 -5.32
C ALA A 25 8.38 -1.76 -6.07
N ASP A 26 8.86 -2.22 -7.22
CA ASP A 26 9.60 -1.38 -8.15
C ASP A 26 8.62 -0.58 -9.00
N SER A 27 8.97 0.66 -9.34
CA SER A 27 8.20 1.49 -10.26
C SER A 27 9.09 1.98 -11.41
N PRO A 28 8.54 2.67 -12.42
CA PRO A 28 9.37 3.32 -13.44
C PRO A 28 10.40 4.31 -12.88
N LEU A 29 10.22 4.81 -11.65
CA LEU A 29 11.20 5.67 -10.96
C LEU A 29 12.37 4.90 -10.33
N GLY A 30 12.34 3.57 -10.35
CA GLY A 30 13.42 2.70 -9.88
C GLY A 30 13.01 1.71 -8.79
N PRO A 31 13.97 0.93 -8.27
CA PRO A 31 13.68 -0.11 -7.30
C PRO A 31 13.12 0.41 -5.98
N GLY A 32 12.11 -0.27 -5.44
CA GLY A 32 11.50 0.07 -4.15
C GLY A 32 10.92 1.48 -4.09
N THR A 33 10.43 2.01 -5.21
CA THR A 33 9.79 3.34 -5.29
C THR A 33 8.27 3.26 -5.44
N GLY A 34 7.71 2.05 -5.54
CA GLY A 34 6.27 1.77 -5.56
C GLY A 34 5.80 1.05 -4.29
N VAL A 35 4.49 1.07 -4.06
CA VAL A 35 3.78 0.40 -2.97
C VAL A 35 2.49 -0.20 -3.54
N VAL A 36 2.37 -1.52 -3.53
CA VAL A 36 1.15 -2.22 -3.94
C VAL A 36 0.24 -2.41 -2.73
N ASP A 37 -0.99 -1.91 -2.84
CA ASP A 37 -2.08 -2.19 -1.92
C ASP A 37 -2.85 -3.42 -2.39
N THR A 38 -2.69 -4.54 -1.68
CA THR A 38 -3.34 -5.80 -2.04
C THR A 38 -4.85 -5.82 -1.81
N ASN A 39 -5.40 -4.81 -1.11
CA ASN A 39 -6.84 -4.69 -0.88
C ASN A 39 -7.57 -4.13 -2.09
N THR A 40 -6.99 -3.10 -2.71
CA THR A 40 -7.57 -2.40 -3.86
C THR A 40 -7.01 -2.90 -5.19
N GLY A 41 -5.85 -3.54 -5.16
CA GLY A 41 -5.11 -3.87 -6.39
C GLY A 41 -4.47 -2.64 -7.02
N TRP A 42 -4.28 -1.56 -6.27
CA TRP A 42 -3.60 -0.36 -6.75
C TRP A 42 -2.12 -0.36 -6.40
N GLU A 43 -1.33 0.25 -7.28
CA GLU A 43 0.05 0.57 -7.04
C GLU A 43 0.21 2.08 -6.89
N TRP A 44 0.84 2.47 -5.81
CA TRP A 44 1.06 3.84 -5.40
C TRP A 44 2.55 4.16 -5.47
N LEU A 45 2.92 5.35 -5.94
CA LEU A 45 4.31 5.80 -5.81
C LEU A 45 4.60 6.20 -4.36
N GLN A 46 5.80 5.88 -3.88
CA GLN A 46 6.26 6.38 -2.60
C GLN A 46 6.31 7.91 -2.62
N LEU A 47 5.83 8.53 -1.54
CA LEU A 47 5.83 9.98 -1.40
C LEU A 47 7.25 10.55 -1.41
N SER A 48 8.23 9.80 -0.90
CA SER A 48 9.65 10.17 -0.98
C SER A 48 10.17 10.25 -2.42
N ALA A 49 9.76 9.30 -3.28
CA ALA A 49 10.13 9.30 -4.70
C ALA A 49 9.42 10.44 -5.44
N ALA A 50 8.14 10.64 -5.17
CA ALA A 50 7.33 11.68 -5.82
C ALA A 50 7.76 13.11 -5.43
N ARG A 51 8.27 13.33 -4.20
CA ARG A 51 8.81 14.62 -3.73
C ARG A 51 9.98 15.16 -4.55
N SER A 52 10.64 14.31 -5.34
CA SER A 52 11.72 14.76 -6.23
C SER A 52 11.23 15.42 -7.52
N LEU A 53 9.91 15.39 -7.77
CA LEU A 53 9.27 15.93 -8.96
C LEU A 53 8.39 17.13 -8.60
N SER A 54 8.37 18.15 -9.44
CA SER A 54 7.37 19.22 -9.36
C SER A 54 6.01 18.75 -9.88
N ILE A 55 4.95 19.47 -9.53
CA ILE A 55 3.61 19.21 -10.09
C ILE A 55 3.64 19.15 -11.62
N GLN A 56 4.32 20.09 -12.27
CA GLN A 56 4.44 20.10 -13.73
C GLN A 56 5.17 18.85 -14.25
N GLN A 57 6.26 18.44 -13.59
CA GLN A 57 7.00 17.24 -14.00
C GLN A 57 6.18 15.97 -13.85
N VAL A 58 5.33 15.88 -12.82
CA VAL A 58 4.40 14.75 -12.66
C VAL A 58 3.33 14.77 -13.76
N LEU A 59 2.75 15.94 -14.07
CA LEU A 59 1.77 16.07 -15.16
C LEU A 59 2.38 15.68 -16.51
N ASP A 60 3.62 16.12 -16.79
CA ASP A 60 4.33 15.76 -18.01
C ASP A 60 4.68 14.27 -18.05
N ALA A 61 5.07 13.69 -16.91
CA ALA A 61 5.42 12.27 -16.81
C ALA A 61 4.21 11.34 -16.92
N THR A 62 3.02 11.78 -16.49
CA THR A 62 1.75 11.04 -16.54
C THR A 62 0.98 11.27 -17.85
N ALA A 63 1.39 12.24 -18.67
CA ALA A 63 0.83 12.43 -20.00
C ALA A 63 1.04 11.18 -20.89
N PRO A 64 0.21 10.97 -21.93
CA PRO A 64 0.36 9.85 -22.85
C PRO A 64 1.78 9.76 -23.44
N GLY A 65 2.41 8.59 -23.31
CA GLY A 65 3.80 8.35 -23.74
C GLY A 65 4.88 8.80 -22.75
N GLY A 66 4.50 9.40 -21.63
CA GLY A 66 5.39 9.70 -20.51
C GLY A 66 5.81 8.44 -19.73
N MET A 67 6.86 8.58 -18.92
CA MET A 67 7.43 7.49 -18.11
C MET A 67 6.44 6.92 -17.08
N LEU A 68 5.48 7.72 -16.65
CA LEU A 68 4.44 7.37 -15.69
C LEU A 68 3.06 7.37 -16.36
N SER A 69 2.98 7.10 -17.67
CA SER A 69 1.72 7.22 -18.44
C SER A 69 0.58 6.29 -17.99
N ASP A 70 0.89 5.22 -17.25
CA ASP A 70 -0.11 4.35 -16.60
C ASP A 70 -0.58 4.88 -15.24
N PHE A 71 0.05 5.93 -14.72
CA PHE A 71 -0.27 6.54 -13.44
C PHE A 71 -1.07 7.82 -13.61
N HIS A 72 -1.86 8.14 -12.59
CA HIS A 72 -2.57 9.40 -12.44
C HIS A 72 -2.43 9.95 -11.03
N TYR A 73 -2.74 11.24 -10.87
CA TYR A 73 -2.93 11.81 -9.54
C TYR A 73 -4.10 11.12 -8.85
N ALA A 74 -3.87 10.62 -7.64
CA ALA A 74 -4.91 9.96 -6.89
C ALA A 74 -6.09 10.90 -6.65
N SER A 75 -7.29 10.38 -6.90
CA SER A 75 -8.53 11.02 -6.52
C SER A 75 -8.74 10.94 -5.01
N ARG A 76 -9.61 11.81 -4.49
CA ARG A 76 -10.02 11.77 -3.08
C ARG A 76 -10.54 10.38 -2.67
N ALA A 77 -11.33 9.74 -3.54
CA ALA A 77 -11.92 8.44 -3.22
C ALA A 77 -10.86 7.34 -3.12
N GLU A 78 -9.84 7.37 -3.99
CA GLU A 78 -8.72 6.44 -3.93
C GLU A 78 -7.89 6.65 -2.67
N GLU A 79 -7.55 7.91 -2.34
CA GLU A 79 -6.81 8.25 -1.12
C GLU A 79 -7.56 7.83 0.15
N ALA A 80 -8.86 8.14 0.23
CA ALA A 80 -9.70 7.74 1.36
C ALA A 80 -9.79 6.21 1.48
N THR A 81 -9.96 5.50 0.36
CA THR A 81 -10.00 4.02 0.35
C THR A 81 -8.69 3.42 0.87
N LEU A 82 -7.55 3.97 0.44
CA LEU A 82 -6.23 3.56 0.95
C LEU A 82 -6.13 3.85 2.45
N ILE A 83 -6.41 5.09 2.88
CA ILE A 83 -6.24 5.51 4.27
C ILE A 83 -7.16 4.72 5.20
N ASP A 84 -8.45 4.63 4.91
CA ASP A 84 -9.44 3.95 5.76
C ASP A 84 -9.20 2.43 5.82
N GLY A 85 -8.61 1.85 4.77
CA GLY A 85 -8.25 0.44 4.72
C GLY A 85 -7.19 0.04 5.76
N TYR A 86 -6.30 0.96 6.12
CA TYR A 86 -5.15 0.69 7.01
C TYR A 86 -5.19 1.46 8.32
N LEU A 87 -5.65 2.70 8.28
CA LEU A 87 -5.81 3.58 9.41
C LEU A 87 -7.30 3.55 9.75
N ARG A 88 -7.69 2.88 10.83
CA ARG A 88 -9.08 2.93 11.32
C ARG A 88 -9.36 4.34 11.85
N VAL A 89 -9.72 5.24 10.94
CA VAL A 89 -10.01 6.66 11.20
C VAL A 89 -11.36 6.76 11.93
N GLY A 90 -11.39 6.36 13.19
CA GLY A 90 -12.57 6.48 14.04
C GLY A 90 -12.25 6.63 15.52
N CYS A 91 -10.99 6.41 15.90
CA CYS A 91 -10.58 6.52 17.28
C CYS A 91 -10.01 7.92 17.53
N LEU A 92 -10.93 8.80 17.95
CA LEU A 92 -10.67 10.18 18.34
C LEU A 92 -9.77 10.19 19.59
N ALA A 93 -8.57 10.75 19.44
CA ALA A 93 -7.65 11.14 20.51
C ALA A 93 -7.13 10.03 21.48
N GLY A 94 -5.81 9.77 21.42
CA GLY A 94 -5.04 9.33 22.61
C GLY A 94 -4.62 7.88 22.64
N CYS A 95 -4.95 7.10 21.60
CA CYS A 95 -4.56 5.70 21.50
C CYS A 95 -3.12 5.56 20.98
N PRO A 96 -2.17 5.04 21.77
CA PRO A 96 -0.80 4.76 21.31
C PRO A 96 -0.76 3.85 20.07
N GLU A 97 -1.76 2.98 19.91
CA GLU A 97 -1.88 2.04 18.79
C GLU A 97 -2.04 2.76 17.44
N ILE A 98 -2.67 3.94 17.41
CA ILE A 98 -2.86 4.73 16.18
C ILE A 98 -1.53 5.33 15.73
N VAL A 99 -0.70 5.82 16.66
CA VAL A 99 0.59 6.44 16.32
C VAL A 99 1.50 5.41 15.63
N VAL A 100 1.53 4.18 16.13
CA VAL A 100 2.29 3.08 15.51
C VAL A 100 1.71 2.72 14.14
N ALA A 101 0.39 2.63 14.00
CA ALA A 101 -0.26 2.33 12.73
C ALA A 101 0.01 3.41 11.67
N VAL A 102 -0.07 4.68 12.05
CA VAL A 102 0.25 5.84 11.21
C VAL A 102 1.71 5.81 10.78
N ARG A 103 2.64 5.58 11.71
CA ARG A 103 4.07 5.46 11.38
C ARG A 103 4.34 4.32 10.43
N TYR A 104 3.72 3.17 10.68
CA TYR A 104 3.87 1.99 9.83
C TYR A 104 3.33 2.26 8.42
N PHE A 105 2.15 2.86 8.31
CA PHE A 105 1.52 3.25 7.06
C PHE A 105 2.41 4.19 6.25
N PHE A 106 2.79 5.35 6.81
CA PHE A 106 3.63 6.32 6.10
C PHE A 106 5.05 5.82 5.83
N GLY A 107 5.55 4.90 6.66
CA GLY A 107 6.82 4.22 6.45
C GLY A 107 6.87 3.42 5.14
N HIS A 108 5.74 2.80 4.73
CA HIS A 108 5.65 2.16 3.40
C HIS A 108 5.79 3.15 2.26
N PHE A 109 5.36 4.39 2.46
CA PHE A 109 5.45 5.47 1.47
C PHE A 109 6.75 6.29 1.57
N GLY A 110 7.75 5.77 2.29
CA GLY A 110 9.06 6.41 2.42
C GLY A 110 9.05 7.69 3.26
N ILE A 111 7.97 7.97 4.00
CA ILE A 111 7.92 9.09 4.94
C ILE A 111 8.27 8.60 6.33
N ASN A 112 9.38 9.10 6.87
CA ASN A 112 9.72 8.92 8.26
C ASN A 112 9.19 10.08 9.09
N LEU A 113 7.96 9.93 9.58
CA LEU A 113 7.30 10.95 10.37
C LEU A 113 8.07 11.37 11.62
N MET A 114 8.86 10.49 12.24
CA MET A 114 9.68 10.85 13.39
C MET A 114 10.88 11.72 13.02
N GLN A 115 11.48 11.49 11.85
CA GLN A 115 12.59 12.30 11.37
C GLN A 115 12.09 13.64 10.80
N GLU A 116 10.92 13.63 10.16
CA GLU A 116 10.35 14.82 9.54
C GLU A 116 9.64 15.73 10.56
N LEU A 117 9.06 15.18 11.62
CA LEU A 117 8.21 15.91 12.56
C LEU A 117 8.61 15.78 14.03
N GLY A 118 9.55 14.89 14.37
CA GLY A 118 10.24 14.85 15.67
C GLY A 118 9.45 14.39 16.90
N ILE A 119 8.18 13.98 16.79
CA ILE A 119 7.27 13.89 17.96
C ILE A 119 6.27 12.71 17.91
N ASP A 120 5.93 12.15 19.08
CA ASP A 120 4.85 11.16 19.33
C ASP A 120 3.47 11.82 19.37
N THR A 121 2.67 11.85 18.28
CA THR A 121 1.34 12.49 18.35
C THR A 121 0.28 12.10 17.29
N TYR A 122 -0.93 12.57 17.61
CA TYR A 122 -2.28 12.43 17.06
C TYR A 122 -2.43 12.82 15.59
N LEU A 123 -3.15 12.00 14.82
CA LEU A 123 -3.48 12.23 13.42
C LEU A 123 -5.01 12.33 13.26
N GLU A 124 -5.48 13.47 12.76
CA GLU A 124 -6.86 13.62 12.29
C GLU A 124 -6.78 13.91 10.79
N PRO A 125 -7.15 12.96 9.91
CA PRO A 125 -7.32 13.26 8.51
C PRO A 125 -8.53 14.19 8.42
N ASN A 126 -8.27 15.43 8.02
CA ASN A 126 -9.33 16.38 7.77
C ASN A 126 -9.59 16.37 6.27
N GLU A 127 -10.69 15.74 5.88
CA GLU A 127 -11.18 15.85 4.52
C GLU A 127 -11.58 17.31 4.27
N LEU A 128 -10.77 18.03 3.49
CA LEU A 128 -11.20 19.32 3.02
C LEU A 128 -12.33 19.09 2.01
N ASN A 129 -13.56 19.36 2.43
CA ASN A 129 -14.72 19.44 1.54
C ASN A 129 -14.49 20.55 0.52
N SER A 130 -13.86 20.21 -0.59
CA SER A 130 -13.74 21.06 -1.76
C SER A 130 -14.53 20.42 -2.89
N THR A 131 -15.54 21.14 -3.39
CA THR A 131 -16.27 20.81 -4.63
C THR A 131 -15.52 21.25 -5.88
N ASP A 132 -14.32 21.83 -5.74
CA ASP A 132 -13.56 22.35 -6.88
C ASP A 132 -12.81 21.21 -7.59
N PRO A 133 -13.07 20.99 -8.90
CA PRO A 133 -12.49 19.89 -9.68
C PRO A 133 -10.96 19.99 -9.90
N GLY A 134 -10.29 20.97 -9.31
CA GLY A 134 -8.84 21.17 -9.36
C GLY A 134 -8.13 21.05 -8.00
N ILE A 135 -8.84 20.61 -6.96
CA ILE A 135 -8.29 20.43 -5.62
C ILE A 135 -8.32 18.95 -5.24
N TYR A 136 -7.15 18.32 -5.32
CA TYR A 136 -6.90 17.02 -4.73
C TYR A 136 -6.28 17.29 -3.37
N SER A 137 -6.97 16.93 -2.29
CA SER A 137 -6.40 17.15 -0.97
C SER A 137 -6.79 16.14 0.09
N THR A 138 -5.74 15.59 0.71
CA THR A 138 -5.81 15.01 2.04
C THR A 138 -4.91 15.82 2.94
N ARG A 139 -5.51 16.39 3.99
CA ARG A 139 -4.80 17.10 5.05
C ARG A 139 -4.72 16.19 6.25
N PHE A 140 -3.51 15.99 6.75
CA PHE A 140 -3.32 15.37 8.05
C PHE A 140 -3.06 16.47 9.08
N ILE A 141 -3.92 16.55 10.10
CA ILE A 141 -3.75 17.49 11.20
C ILE A 141 -3.04 16.80 12.34
N TRP A 142 -1.95 17.42 12.80
CA TRP A 142 -1.08 16.91 13.84
C TRP A 142 -1.20 17.77 15.09
N TYR A 143 -1.71 17.19 16.18
CA TYR A 143 -1.85 17.89 17.45
C TYR A 143 -0.69 17.54 18.38
N THR A 144 0.40 18.28 18.32
CA THR A 144 1.35 18.34 19.43
C THR A 144 0.77 19.24 20.53
N PHE A 145 0.89 18.83 21.80
CA PHE A 145 0.69 19.74 22.93
C PHE A 145 1.37 21.07 22.57
N PRO A 146 0.66 22.21 22.69
CA PRO A 146 0.74 23.32 21.74
C PRO A 146 2.19 23.72 21.41
N PRO A 147 2.55 23.87 20.11
CA PRO A 147 1.70 24.24 18.96
C PRO A 147 1.11 23.09 18.11
N LYS A 148 0.10 23.38 17.27
CA LYS A 148 -0.43 22.47 16.23
C LYS A 148 0.45 22.53 14.98
N LEU A 149 0.77 21.39 14.39
CA LEU A 149 1.49 21.30 13.11
C LEU A 149 0.53 20.83 12.02
N TYR A 150 0.65 21.40 10.83
CA TYR A 150 -0.15 21.03 9.67
C TYR A 150 0.74 20.35 8.66
N PHE A 151 0.35 19.17 8.20
CA PHE A 151 1.05 18.45 7.16
C PHE A 151 0.06 18.07 6.06
N ASP A 152 0.17 18.74 4.92
CA ASP A 152 -0.61 18.44 3.72
C ASP A 152 0.19 17.42 2.89
N THR A 153 -0.28 16.18 2.79
CA THR A 153 0.34 15.15 1.92
C THR A 153 0.00 15.34 0.46
N GLN A 154 -1.12 16.01 0.20
CA GLN A 154 -1.56 16.39 -1.11
C GLN A 154 -2.42 17.62 -0.92
N ARG A 155 -2.01 18.73 -1.52
CA ARG A 155 -2.88 19.87 -1.75
C ARG A 155 -2.50 20.41 -3.11
N LEU A 156 -3.11 19.84 -4.14
CA LEU A 156 -2.96 20.35 -5.49
C LEU A 156 -3.89 21.56 -5.61
N THR A 157 -3.33 22.69 -6.04
CA THR A 157 -4.12 23.78 -6.60
C THR A 157 -3.36 24.16 -7.84
N LEU A 158 -3.94 23.94 -9.02
CA LEU A 158 -3.30 24.19 -10.32
C LEU A 158 -3.25 25.71 -10.59
N THR A 159 -2.51 26.44 -9.76
CA THR A 159 -2.09 27.80 -10.03
C THR A 159 -0.66 27.78 -10.55
N GLU A 160 -0.30 28.72 -11.42
CA GLU A 160 1.07 28.84 -11.95
C GLU A 160 2.12 28.89 -10.82
N ALA A 161 1.79 29.52 -9.69
CA ALA A 161 2.65 29.61 -8.52
C ALA A 161 2.97 28.24 -7.88
N ARG A 162 2.12 27.23 -8.07
CA ARG A 162 2.23 25.91 -7.44
C ARG A 162 2.81 24.85 -8.37
N LEU A 163 2.83 25.07 -9.68
CA LEU A 163 3.31 24.08 -10.66
C LEU A 163 4.77 23.66 -10.44
N ASN A 164 5.56 24.51 -9.80
CA ASN A 164 6.96 24.26 -9.46
C ASN A 164 7.17 23.68 -8.05
N ASP A 165 6.11 23.49 -7.25
CA ASP A 165 6.23 22.93 -5.90
C ASP A 165 6.57 21.44 -5.96
N THR A 166 7.56 21.02 -5.16
CA THR A 166 8.07 19.64 -5.06
C THR A 166 7.57 18.96 -3.78
N GLY A 167 6.25 19.01 -3.57
CA GLY A 167 5.61 18.44 -2.38
C GLY A 167 5.47 16.92 -2.45
N PRO A 168 5.00 16.27 -1.37
CA PRO A 168 4.46 14.92 -1.50
C PRO A 168 3.27 14.91 -2.48
N HIS A 169 3.20 13.85 -3.28
CA HIS A 169 2.16 13.61 -4.27
C HIS A 169 1.73 12.14 -4.21
N TRP A 170 0.45 11.88 -3.97
CA TRP A 170 -0.17 10.57 -4.19
C TRP A 170 -0.43 10.39 -5.67
N ILE A 171 0.34 9.48 -6.26
CA ILE A 171 0.27 9.09 -7.65
C ILE A 171 -0.01 7.60 -7.64
N VAL A 172 -1.04 7.18 -8.39
CA VAL A 172 -1.62 5.84 -8.30
C VAL A 172 -1.87 5.27 -9.70
N ARG A 173 -1.89 3.96 -9.80
CA ARG A 173 -2.38 3.20 -10.96
C ARG A 173 -3.00 1.87 -10.52
N GLU A 174 -3.61 1.16 -11.45
CA GLU A 174 -3.88 -0.27 -11.27
C GLU A 174 -2.56 -1.06 -11.27
N ALA A 175 -2.39 -1.93 -10.28
CA ALA A 175 -1.20 -2.77 -10.17
C ALA A 175 -1.19 -3.78 -11.32
N GLN A 176 -0.11 -3.80 -12.10
CA GLN A 176 0.04 -4.74 -13.23
C GLN A 176 0.15 -6.20 -12.76
N LEU A 177 0.66 -6.41 -11.55
CA LEU A 177 0.79 -7.72 -10.90
C LEU A 177 0.54 -7.55 -9.40
N ILE A 178 -0.54 -8.11 -8.88
CA ILE A 178 -0.66 -8.34 -7.44
C ILE A 178 0.16 -9.61 -7.16
N PRO A 179 1.24 -9.56 -6.37
CA PRO A 179 1.95 -10.77 -6.00
C PRO A 179 0.96 -11.70 -5.29
N GLU A 180 0.58 -12.82 -5.93
CA GLU A 180 -0.24 -13.79 -5.23
C GLU A 180 0.52 -14.26 -3.99
N PRO A 181 -0.14 -14.35 -2.82
CA PRO A 181 0.52 -14.69 -1.58
C PRO A 181 0.98 -16.15 -1.56
N SER A 182 2.04 -16.51 -2.29
CA SER A 182 2.80 -17.76 -2.18
C SER A 182 1.98 -19.06 -2.16
N THR A 183 0.72 -19.05 -2.61
CA THR A 183 -0.19 -20.20 -2.55
C THR A 183 0.40 -21.36 -3.36
N ALA A 184 1.00 -21.07 -4.51
CA ALA A 184 1.73 -22.01 -5.34
C ALA A 184 2.98 -22.59 -4.66
N THR A 185 3.68 -21.80 -3.85
CA THR A 185 4.88 -22.22 -3.11
C THR A 185 4.52 -23.14 -1.95
N LEU A 186 3.44 -22.82 -1.22
CA LEU A 186 2.90 -23.70 -0.17
C LEU A 186 2.33 -25.00 -0.76
N LEU A 187 1.65 -24.93 -1.91
CA LEU A 187 1.16 -26.09 -2.64
C LEU A 187 2.29 -27.00 -3.12
N SER A 188 3.36 -26.45 -3.69
CA SER A 188 4.50 -27.24 -4.17
C SER A 188 5.27 -27.91 -3.03
N LEU A 189 5.45 -27.24 -1.90
CA LEU A 189 6.01 -27.85 -0.68
C LEU A 189 5.11 -28.96 -0.13
N GLY A 190 3.79 -28.75 -0.10
CA GLY A 190 2.82 -29.75 0.35
C GLY A 190 2.82 -31.02 -0.52
N VAL A 191 2.87 -30.86 -1.85
CA VAL A 191 2.98 -31.98 -2.81
C VAL A 191 4.31 -32.72 -2.65
N GLY A 192 5.41 -32.00 -2.46
CA GLY A 192 6.74 -32.59 -2.22
C GLY A 192 6.79 -33.47 -0.98
N VAL A 193 6.20 -33.01 0.14
CA VAL A 193 6.12 -33.81 1.38
C VAL A 193 5.24 -35.04 1.19
N CYS A 194 4.10 -34.91 0.52
CA CYS A 194 3.20 -36.04 0.25
C CYS A 194 3.87 -37.10 -0.65
N ALA A 195 4.59 -36.67 -1.69
CA ALA A 195 5.33 -37.57 -2.57
C ALA A 195 6.43 -38.33 -1.82
N ALA A 196 7.20 -37.63 -0.98
CA ALA A 196 8.24 -38.23 -0.15
C ALA A 196 7.69 -39.27 0.85
N LEU A 197 6.57 -38.98 1.49
CA LEU A 197 5.90 -39.90 2.43
C LEU A 197 5.33 -41.13 1.71
N TRP A 198 4.75 -40.96 0.53
CA TRP A 198 4.23 -42.07 -0.28
C TRP A 198 5.35 -43.01 -0.75
N GLN A 199 6.47 -42.45 -1.21
CA GLN A 199 7.64 -43.19 -1.68
C GLN A 199 8.30 -43.98 -0.54
N ARG A 200 8.35 -43.40 0.66
CA ARG A 200 8.84 -44.10 1.87
C ARG A 200 7.97 -45.28 2.27
N ARG A 201 6.64 -45.16 2.14
CA ARG A 201 5.68 -46.26 2.41
C ARG A 201 5.83 -47.42 1.42
N ARG A 202 6.04 -47.12 0.13
CA ARG A 202 6.24 -48.14 -0.92
C ARG A 202 7.49 -49.00 -0.66
N ASN A 203 8.58 -48.37 -0.22
CA ASN A 203 9.84 -49.06 0.08
C ASN A 203 9.75 -49.98 1.31
N LEU A 204 8.82 -49.72 2.23
CA LEU A 204 8.59 -50.55 3.41
C LEU A 204 7.74 -51.81 3.12
N CYS A 205 6.88 -51.77 2.10
CA CYS A 205 6.03 -52.91 1.71
C CYS A 205 6.65 -53.80 0.61
N GLY A 206 7.73 -53.37 -0.05
CA GLY A 206 8.44 -54.15 -1.07
C GLY A 206 9.58 -55.04 -0.55
N ARG A 207 9.79 -55.08 0.77
CA ARG A 207 10.74 -55.99 1.44
C ARG A 207 9.96 -57.07 2.19
N THR A 208 9.42 -58.03 1.44
CA THR A 208 9.01 -59.36 1.93
C THR A 208 9.33 -60.37 0.86
#